data_AF-A0A920H504-F1
#
_entry.id   AF-A0A920H504-F1
#
_cell.length_a   1.000
_cell.length_b   1.000
_cell.length_c   1.000
_cell.angle_alpha   90.00
_cell.angle_beta   90.00
_cell.angle_gamma   90.00
#
_symmetry.space_group_name_H-M   'P 1'
#
loop_
_entity.id
_entity.type
_entity.pdbx_description
1 polymer ?
#
loop_
_entity_poly.entity_id
_entity_poly.type
_entity_poly.pdbx_seq_one_letter_code
_entity_poly.pdbx_strand_id
1 'polypeptide(L)' 'MKEVKFTGQILPNNKKVTYKIHMKRLINRSLTMGIGDGYAYIDGKEIYVAKDLKVGLFTSIEGF' A
#
# COMPACT_ATOMS: atom_id res chain seq x y z
N MET A 1 4.91 -4.15 7.46
CA MET A 1 5.58 -3.83 6.20
C MET A 1 6.97 -4.43 6.28
N LYS A 2 7.28 -5.41 5.42
CA LYS A 2 8.56 -6.13 5.51
C LYS A 2 9.66 -5.42 4.72
N GLU A 3 9.28 -4.77 3.63
CA GLU A 3 10.23 -4.15 2.69
C GLU A 3 9.53 -3.01 1.96
N VAL A 4 10.20 -1.86 1.88
CA VAL A 4 9.83 -0.78 0.95
C VAL A 4 11.04 -0.38 0.14
N LYS A 5 10.84 -0.24 -1.16
CA LYS A 5 11.84 0.26 -2.10
C LYS A 5 11.33 1.54 -2.73
N PHE A 6 12.21 2.54 -2.73
CA PHE A 6 12.02 3.79 -3.45
C PHE A 6 13.11 3.87 -4.51
N THR A 7 12.73 3.78 -5.79
CA THR A 7 13.67 3.76 -6.93
C THR A 7 13.47 4.94 -7.88
N GLY A 8 12.56 5.84 -7.55
CA GLY A 8 12.27 7.06 -8.28
C GLY A 8 11.66 8.14 -7.39
N GLN A 9 11.16 9.20 -8.01
CA GLN A 9 10.54 10.33 -7.32
C GLN A 9 9.37 10.88 -8.14
N ILE A 10 8.47 11.58 -7.47
CA ILE A 10 7.34 12.28 -8.06
C ILE A 10 7.71 13.75 -8.17
N LEU A 11 7.76 14.28 -9.40
CA LEU A 11 8.09 15.68 -9.68
C LEU A 11 6.82 16.48 -10.05
N PRO A 12 6.82 17.81 -9.90
CA PRO A 12 5.65 18.64 -10.19
C PRO A 12 5.15 18.57 -11.65
N ASN A 13 6.00 18.18 -12.60
CA ASN A 13 5.65 18.07 -14.03
C ASN A 13 5.07 16.71 -14.42
N ASN A 14 5.06 15.74 -13.50
CA ASN A 14 4.43 14.44 -13.76
C ASN A 14 2.92 14.57 -13.79
N LYS A 15 2.27 13.75 -14.62
CA LYS A 15 0.84 13.94 -14.93
C LYS A 15 -0.04 13.00 -14.13
N LYS A 16 0.39 11.75 -13.91
CA LYS A 16 -0.44 10.74 -13.25
C LYS A 16 0.37 9.80 -12.38
N VAL A 17 -0.03 9.71 -11.12
CA VAL A 17 0.37 8.63 -10.22
C VAL A 17 -0.69 7.54 -10.30
N THR A 18 -0.25 6.29 -10.43
CA THR A 18 -1.13 5.11 -10.40
C THR A 18 -0.70 4.19 -9.27
N TYR A 19 -1.63 3.84 -8.39
CA TYR A 19 -1.41 2.85 -7.35
C TYR A 19 -2.02 1.51 -7.78
N LYS A 20 -1.27 0.43 -7.60
CA LYS A 20 -1.77 -0.94 -7.76
C LYS A 20 -1.58 -1.68 -6.44
N ILE A 21 -2.64 -2.30 -5.95
CA ILE A 21 -2.61 -3.12 -4.75
C ILE A 21 -2.94 -4.55 -5.15
N HIS A 22 -2.05 -5.49 -4.79
CA HIS A 22 -2.31 -6.91 -4.91
C HIS A 22 -2.63 -7.47 -3.52
N MET A 23 -3.89 -7.85 -3.32
CA MET A 23 -4.34 -8.47 -2.07
C MET A 23 -3.75 -9.88 -1.95
N LYS A 24 -3.00 -10.12 -0.87
CA LYS A 24 -2.42 -11.42 -0.55
C LYS A 24 -3.30 -12.22 0.39
N ARG A 25 -3.87 -11.56 1.40
CA ARG A 25 -4.68 -12.21 2.43
C ARG A 25 -5.70 -11.24 3.00
N LEU A 26 -6.91 -11.76 3.23
CA LEU A 26 -7.93 -11.12 4.05
C LEU A 26 -8.14 -11.98 5.30
N ILE A 27 -8.10 -11.38 6.47
CA ILE A 27 -8.38 -12.02 7.75
C ILE A 27 -9.63 -11.35 8.31
N ASN A 28 -10.70 -12.12 8.45
CA ASN A 28 -11.97 -11.64 9.02
C ASN A 28 -12.29 -12.48 10.26
N ARG A 29 -11.85 -12.01 11.43
CA ARG A 29 -12.08 -12.63 12.75
C ARG A 29 -12.51 -11.54 13.74
N SER A 30 -12.00 -11.54 14.97
CA SER A 30 -12.22 -10.47 15.94
C SER A 30 -11.67 -9.11 15.46
N LEU A 31 -10.63 -9.12 14.62
CA LEU A 31 -10.12 -7.95 13.90
C LEU A 31 -10.13 -8.24 12.40
N THR A 32 -10.72 -7.34 11.62
CA THR A 32 -10.62 -7.38 10.17
C THR A 32 -9.29 -6.80 9.73
N MET A 33 -8.46 -7.60 9.05
CA MET A 33 -7.16 -7.19 8.56
C MET A 33 -6.96 -7.60 7.10
N GLY A 34 -6.58 -6.62 6.27
CA GLY A 34 -6.09 -6.83 4.92
C GLY A 34 -4.56 -6.87 4.88
N ILE A 35 -4.00 -7.80 4.10
CA ILE A 35 -2.57 -7.88 3.81
C ILE A 35 -2.38 -7.90 2.29
N GLY A 36 -1.47 -7.08 1.79
CA GLY A 36 -1.19 -7.00 0.35
C GLY A 36 0.15 -6.36 0.01
N ASP A 37 0.50 -6.42 -1.28
CA ASP A 37 1.63 -5.69 -1.84
C ASP A 37 1.13 -4.45 -2.58
N GLY A 38 1.81 -3.33 -2.39
CA GLY A 38 1.51 -2.07 -3.06
C GLY A 38 2.61 -1.67 -4.03
N TYR A 39 2.20 -1.10 -5.15
CA TYR A 39 3.09 -0.59 -6.20
C TYR A 39 2.61 0.79 -6.59
N ALA A 40 3.53 1.75 -6.70
CA ALA A 40 3.25 3.06 -7.24
C ALA A 40 3.97 3.26 -8.56
N TYR A 41 3.25 3.79 -9.53
CA TYR A 41 3.75 4.12 -10.86
C TYR A 41 3.57 5.61 -11.09
N ILE A 42 4.49 6.20 -11.84
CA ILE A 42 4.36 7.55 -12.36
C ILE A 42 4.45 7.53 -13.87
N ASP A 43 3.41 8.06 -14.53
CA ASP A 43 3.30 8.10 -15.99
C ASP A 43 3.61 6.74 -16.65
N GLY A 44 3.24 5.64 -15.97
CA GLY A 44 3.44 4.25 -16.42
C GLY A 44 4.70 3.54 -15.89
N LYS A 45 5.66 4.25 -15.28
CA LYS A 45 6.89 3.68 -14.72
C LYS A 45 6.76 3.38 -13.23
N GLU A 46 7.10 2.15 -12.81
CA GLU A 46 7.13 1.78 -11.39
C GLU A 46 8.24 2.53 -10.64
N ILE A 47 7.91 3.11 -9.48
CA ILE A 47 8.85 3.88 -8.67
C ILE A 47 8.89 3.43 -7.21
N TYR A 48 7.77 2.92 -6.67
CA TYR A 48 7.69 2.46 -5.28
C TYR A 48 7.11 1.06 -5.21
N VAL A 49 7.70 0.25 -4.33
CA VAL A 49 7.21 -1.10 -4.02
C VAL A 49 7.13 -1.24 -2.50
N ALA A 50 5.98 -1.69 -2.00
CA ALA A 50 5.76 -1.98 -0.60
C ALA A 50 5.27 -3.42 -0.45
N LYS A 51 6.01 -4.23 0.31
CA LYS A 51 5.70 -5.64 0.54
C LYS A 51 5.05 -5.86 1.91
N ASP A 52 4.01 -6.68 1.91
CA ASP A 52 3.26 -7.07 3.10
C ASP A 52 2.76 -5.84 3.90
N LEU A 53 2.12 -4.92 3.19
CA LEU A 53 1.28 -3.87 3.78
C LEU A 53 0.19 -4.55 4.60
N LYS A 54 -0.08 -4.02 5.80
CA LYS A 54 -1.14 -4.52 6.69
C LYS A 54 -2.04 -3.36 7.05
N VAL A 55 -3.34 -3.55 6.88
CA VAL A 55 -4.37 -2.56 7.23
C VAL A 55 -5.42 -3.25 8.07
N GLY A 56 -5.67 -2.73 9.28
CA GLY A 56 -6.74 -3.18 10.15
C GLY A 56 -7.94 -2.25 10.06
N LEU A 57 -9.15 -2.79 10.14
CA LEU A 57 -10.37 -2.02 10.36
C LEU A 57 -10.77 -2.14 11.83
N PHE A 58 -10.95 -1.00 12.49
CA PHE A 58 -11.32 -0.92 13.90
C PHE A 58 -12.66 -0.19 14.02
N THR A 59 -13.54 -0.70 14.87
CA THR A 59 -14.87 -0.10 15.14
C THR A 59 -14.81 1.05 16.14
N SER A 60 -13.75 1.11 16.95
CA SER A 60 -13.36 2.25 17.76
C SER A 60 -11.86 2.47 17.61
N ILE A 61 -11.45 3.74 17.57
CA ILE A 61 -10.04 4.15 17.60
C ILE A 61 -9.54 4.40 19.03
N GLU A 62 -10.40 4.30 20.04
CA GLU A 62 -9.99 4.43 21.44
C GLU A 62 -9.02 3.30 21.80
N GLY A 63 -7.81 3.67 22.23
CA GLY A 63 -6.74 2.72 22.57
C GLY A 63 -5.69 2.49 21.47
N PHE A 64 -5.75 3.23 20.36
CA PHE A 64 -4.64 3.40 19.41
C PHE A 64 -3.96 4.76 19.56
#